data_AF-A0A1X7RPW8-F1
#
_entry.id   AF-A0A1X7RPW8-F1
#
_cell.length_a   1.000
_cell.length_b   1.000
_cell.length_c   1.000
_cell.angle_alpha   90.00
_cell.angle_beta   90.00
_cell.angle_gamma   90.00
#
_symmetry.space_group_name_H-M   'P 1'
#
loop_
_entity.id
_entity.type
_entity.pdbx_description
1 polymer ?
#
loop_
_entity_poly.entity_id
_entity_poly.type
_entity_poly.pdbx_seq_one_letter_code
_entity_poly.pdbx_strand_id
1 'polypeptide(L)'
;MKGYYDTWIRPHLLASLLRDNDYDFVMTMDADVTITHKDVPLEWLFNRWNITERTSIALPWDVETQIWETDYIRGKDSRGLTVLNAGVVIVQNLPHTLEILQAWGDCPTETRYEGCAHWKTEWSHEQRAFSEYIRYDFNPDGDNIVPIACDDAMSWPGATEERPGPFNSVVLSDCNGNFLRHHTWHKERPRGEFQDAVMQLMIRLLQDKVKENMDTILTEERKERKGGGGIA
;
A
#
# COMPACT_ATOMS: atom_id res chain seq x y z
N MET A 1 -20.04 -5.01 11.20
CA MET A 1 -20.64 -5.83 12.29
C MET A 1 -21.24 -4.90 13.33
N LYS A 2 -22.37 -5.21 13.99
CA LYS A 2 -23.01 -4.25 14.92
C LYS A 2 -22.05 -3.94 16.09
N GLY A 3 -21.72 -2.66 16.30
CA GLY A 3 -20.84 -2.21 17.38
C GLY A 3 -19.34 -2.27 17.08
N TYR A 4 -18.97 -2.50 15.82
CA TYR A 4 -17.59 -2.50 15.33
C TYR A 4 -17.44 -1.42 14.27
N TYR A 5 -16.27 -0.81 14.17
CA TYR A 5 -15.90 -0.01 12.99
C TYR A 5 -15.84 -0.90 11.74
N ASP A 6 -16.11 -0.34 10.57
CA ASP A 6 -16.34 -1.12 9.34
C ASP A 6 -15.09 -1.88 8.86
N THR A 7 -13.91 -1.38 9.19
CA THR A 7 -12.61 -1.98 8.82
C THR A 7 -12.38 -3.36 9.44
N TRP A 8 -13.08 -3.71 10.53
CA TRP A 8 -13.05 -5.04 11.14
C TRP A 8 -13.60 -6.16 10.25
N ILE A 9 -14.24 -5.85 9.13
CA ILE A 9 -14.65 -6.87 8.16
C ILE A 9 -13.46 -7.56 7.49
N ARG A 10 -12.29 -6.89 7.42
CA ARG A 10 -11.10 -7.35 6.68
C ARG A 10 -10.62 -8.76 7.08
N PRO A 11 -10.32 -9.08 8.35
CA PRO A 11 -9.83 -10.41 8.73
C PRO A 11 -10.82 -11.53 8.36
N HIS A 12 -12.13 -11.29 8.53
CA HIS A 12 -13.16 -12.27 8.17
C HIS A 12 -13.29 -12.46 6.67
N LEU A 13 -13.20 -11.38 5.89
CA LEU A 13 -13.23 -11.42 4.44
C LEU A 13 -12.03 -12.19 3.89
N LEU A 14 -10.81 -11.87 4.35
CA LEU A 14 -9.59 -12.58 3.97
C LEU A 14 -9.68 -14.08 4.28
N ALA A 15 -10.18 -14.45 5.46
CA ALA A 15 -10.34 -15.84 5.85
C ALA A 15 -11.36 -16.60 5.00
N SER A 16 -12.48 -15.94 4.63
CA SER A 16 -13.47 -16.53 3.71
C SER A 16 -12.90 -16.66 2.31
N LEU A 17 -12.19 -15.65 1.80
CA LEU A 17 -11.57 -15.72 0.47
C LEU A 17 -10.57 -16.88 0.37
N LEU A 18 -9.72 -17.09 1.38
CA LEU A 18 -8.75 -18.19 1.39
C LEU A 18 -9.39 -19.58 1.61
N ARG A 19 -10.41 -19.71 2.45
CA ARG A 19 -11.08 -21.01 2.70
C ARG A 19 -11.99 -21.43 1.55
N ASP A 20 -12.76 -20.49 1.02
CA ASP A 20 -13.88 -20.78 0.14
C ASP A 20 -13.48 -20.74 -1.33
N ASN A 21 -12.25 -20.32 -1.63
CA ASN A 21 -11.71 -20.22 -2.98
C ASN A 21 -10.30 -20.82 -3.05
N ASP A 22 -9.92 -21.28 -4.23
CA ASP A 22 -8.60 -21.86 -4.52
C ASP A 22 -7.60 -20.75 -4.92
N TYR A 23 -7.46 -19.72 -4.06
CA TYR A 23 -6.49 -18.64 -4.25
C TYR A 23 -5.21 -18.98 -3.49
N ASP A 24 -4.05 -18.86 -4.13
CA ASP A 24 -2.75 -18.97 -3.46
C ASP A 24 -2.44 -17.74 -2.61
N PHE A 25 -2.82 -16.56 -3.12
CA PHE A 25 -2.63 -15.27 -2.47
C PHE A 25 -3.88 -14.40 -2.60
N VAL A 26 -4.16 -13.61 -1.57
CA VAL A 26 -5.16 -12.54 -1.62
C VAL A 26 -4.51 -11.24 -1.18
N MET A 27 -4.63 -10.20 -2.00
CA MET A 27 -4.18 -8.85 -1.68
C MET A 27 -5.39 -7.93 -1.55
N THR A 28 -5.52 -7.26 -0.40
CA THR A 28 -6.50 -6.18 -0.21
C THR A 28 -5.79 -4.84 -0.18
N MET A 29 -6.43 -3.85 -0.80
CA MET A 29 -6.02 -2.47 -0.80
C MET A 29 -7.20 -1.60 -0.34
N ASP A 30 -6.95 -0.65 0.54
CA ASP A 30 -7.94 0.38 0.86
C ASP A 30 -8.23 1.23 -0.39
N ALA A 31 -9.43 1.82 -0.43
CA ALA A 31 -9.90 2.55 -1.62
C ALA A 31 -9.04 3.78 -1.97
N ASP A 32 -8.24 4.26 -1.02
CA ASP A 32 -7.29 5.36 -1.20
C ASP A 32 -5.84 4.89 -1.39
N VAL A 33 -5.64 3.63 -1.78
CA VAL A 33 -4.36 3.11 -2.25
C VAL A 33 -4.30 3.12 -3.78
N THR A 34 -3.20 3.62 -4.35
CA THR A 34 -2.93 3.60 -5.80
C THR A 34 -1.68 2.79 -6.13
N ILE A 35 -1.70 2.10 -7.28
CA ILE A 35 -0.53 1.42 -7.84
C ILE A 35 0.20 2.40 -8.76
N THR A 36 1.44 2.72 -8.44
CA THR A 36 2.28 3.69 -9.17
C THR A 36 2.95 3.07 -10.40
N HIS A 37 3.43 1.83 -10.27
CA HIS A 37 4.15 1.10 -11.32
C HIS A 37 3.38 -0.15 -11.75
N LYS A 38 2.37 0.05 -12.60
CA LYS A 38 1.51 -1.02 -13.13
C LYS A 38 2.22 -2.00 -14.07
N ASP A 39 3.43 -1.64 -14.51
CA ASP A 39 4.32 -2.46 -15.32
C ASP A 39 5.18 -3.44 -14.49
N VAL A 40 5.21 -3.28 -13.16
CA VAL A 40 5.96 -4.17 -12.26
C VAL A 40 5.08 -5.35 -11.83
N PRO A 41 5.48 -6.61 -12.09
CA PRO A 41 4.73 -7.78 -11.63
C PRO A 41 4.70 -7.89 -10.11
N LEU A 42 3.59 -8.37 -9.56
CA LEU A 42 3.42 -8.53 -8.11
C LEU A 42 4.40 -9.57 -7.54
N GLU A 43 4.74 -10.60 -8.30
CA GLU A 43 5.71 -11.63 -7.93
C GLU A 43 7.13 -11.07 -7.80
N TRP A 44 7.46 -10.03 -8.56
CA TRP A 44 8.72 -9.31 -8.39
C TRP A 44 8.73 -8.55 -7.06
N LEU A 45 7.60 -7.93 -6.70
CA LEU A 45 7.44 -7.26 -5.41
C LEU A 45 7.51 -8.23 -4.24
N PHE A 46 6.97 -9.45 -4.37
CA PHE A 46 7.07 -10.48 -3.34
C PHE A 46 8.54 -10.80 -3.02
N ASN A 47 9.39 -10.95 -4.05
CA ASN A 47 10.82 -11.14 -3.86
C ASN A 47 11.48 -9.93 -3.17
N ARG A 48 11.15 -8.71 -3.63
CA ARG A 48 11.67 -7.46 -3.03
C ARG A 48 11.30 -7.33 -1.55
N TRP A 49 10.09 -7.72 -1.18
CA TRP A 49 9.57 -7.65 0.18
C TRP A 49 9.91 -8.88 1.03
N ASN A 50 10.68 -9.83 0.48
CA ASN A 50 11.04 -11.07 1.17
C ASN A 50 9.81 -11.89 1.62
N ILE A 51 8.75 -11.89 0.79
CA ILE A 51 7.60 -12.78 0.94
C ILE A 51 8.01 -14.15 0.38
N THR A 52 7.98 -15.16 1.24
CA THR A 52 8.40 -16.53 0.93
C THR A 52 7.22 -17.49 1.07
N GLU A 53 7.41 -18.77 0.73
CA GLU A 53 6.40 -19.81 0.92
C GLU A 53 5.97 -20.03 2.39
N ARG A 54 6.73 -19.50 3.36
CA ARG A 54 6.39 -19.54 4.79
C ARG A 54 5.68 -18.28 5.28
N THR A 55 5.60 -17.24 4.44
CA THR A 55 5.06 -15.95 4.83
C THR A 55 3.54 -16.00 4.78
N SER A 56 2.92 -15.93 5.95
CA SER A 56 1.46 -15.97 6.06
C SER A 56 0.82 -14.63 5.69
N ILE A 57 1.36 -13.53 6.21
CA ILE A 57 0.82 -12.18 6.00
C ILE A 57 1.96 -11.18 5.78
N ALA A 58 1.78 -10.24 4.85
CA ALA A 58 2.62 -9.06 4.71
C ALA A 58 1.78 -7.77 4.75
N LEU A 59 2.28 -6.79 5.50
CA LEU A 59 1.68 -5.45 5.67
C LEU A 59 2.80 -4.41 5.71
N PRO A 60 2.60 -3.18 5.23
CA PRO A 60 3.62 -2.14 5.36
C PRO A 60 3.78 -1.61 6.77
N TRP A 61 4.98 -1.14 7.11
CA TRP A 61 5.16 -0.26 8.26
C TRP A 61 4.35 1.03 8.07
N ASP A 62 3.60 1.43 9.09
CA ASP A 62 2.87 2.70 9.08
C ASP A 62 3.82 3.90 9.20
N VAL A 63 3.28 5.09 8.92
CA VAL A 63 4.04 6.34 9.07
C VAL A 63 4.03 6.80 10.53
N GLU A 64 5.21 7.15 11.06
CA GLU A 64 5.29 7.78 12.37
C GLU A 64 4.96 9.26 12.25
N THR A 65 4.13 9.76 13.17
CA THR A 65 3.75 11.18 13.20
C THR A 65 3.96 11.74 14.60
N GLN A 66 4.45 12.97 14.68
CA GLN A 66 4.63 13.68 15.94
C GLN A 66 3.57 14.77 16.06
N ILE A 67 2.79 14.77 17.15
CA ILE A 67 1.84 15.85 17.38
C ILE A 67 2.61 17.16 17.53
N TRP A 68 2.17 18.20 16.81
CA TRP A 68 2.81 19.52 16.80
C TRP A 68 3.04 20.01 18.23
N GLU A 69 4.26 20.51 18.49
CA GLU A 69 4.70 21.05 19.79
C GLU A 69 4.66 20.05 20.96
N THR A 70 4.68 18.73 20.69
CA THR A 70 4.81 17.70 21.73
C THR A 70 5.87 16.66 21.38
N ASP A 71 6.39 15.94 22.38
CA ASP A 71 7.30 14.78 22.16
C ASP A 71 6.53 13.46 21.89
N TYR A 72 5.21 13.52 21.72
CA TYR A 72 4.39 12.34 21.53
C TYR A 72 4.43 11.87 20.07
N ILE A 73 5.01 10.67 19.87
CA ILE A 73 5.05 9.97 18.58
C ILE A 73 3.86 9.01 18.51
N ARG A 74 2.96 9.25 17.56
CA ARG A 74 1.93 8.30 17.14
C ARG A 74 2.53 7.27 16.19
N GLY A 75 1.95 6.08 16.21
CA GLY A 75 2.33 5.00 15.31
C GLY A 75 3.19 3.91 15.94
N LYS A 76 3.47 3.97 17.25
CA LYS A 76 4.13 2.88 18.00
C LYS A 76 3.15 2.14 18.88
N ASP A 77 3.25 0.82 18.93
CA ASP A 77 2.47 -0.03 19.85
C ASP A 77 2.98 0.07 21.30
N SER A 78 2.37 -0.67 22.24
CA SER A 78 2.82 -0.65 23.65
C SER A 78 4.24 -1.17 23.88
N ARG A 79 4.79 -1.94 22.94
CA ARG A 79 6.16 -2.47 23.00
C ARG A 79 7.17 -1.55 22.29
N GLY A 80 6.73 -0.39 21.81
CA GLY A 80 7.57 0.65 21.20
C GLY A 80 7.95 0.38 19.74
N LEU A 81 7.36 -0.62 19.09
CA LEU A 81 7.60 -0.94 17.69
C LEU A 81 6.52 -0.29 16.82
N THR A 82 6.93 0.29 15.69
CA THR A 82 6.02 0.92 14.72
C THR A 82 4.90 -0.04 14.36
N VAL A 83 3.66 0.45 14.24
CA VAL A 83 2.52 -0.38 13.86
C VAL A 83 2.60 -0.71 12.38
N LEU A 84 2.06 -1.87 12.01
CA LEU A 84 1.82 -2.23 10.63
C LEU A 84 0.53 -1.53 10.16
N ASN A 85 0.52 -1.04 8.94
CA ASN A 85 -0.63 -0.41 8.32
C ASN A 85 -1.48 -1.45 7.58
N ALA A 86 -2.80 -1.42 7.77
CA ALA A 86 -3.68 -2.44 7.21
C ALA A 86 -4.36 -2.00 5.91
N GLY A 87 -3.99 -0.86 5.34
CA GLY A 87 -4.48 -0.41 4.04
C GLY A 87 -3.92 -1.20 2.87
N VAL A 88 -2.81 -1.90 3.04
CA VAL A 88 -2.34 -2.95 2.13
C VAL A 88 -2.08 -4.20 2.93
N VAL A 89 -2.78 -5.29 2.61
CA VAL A 89 -2.58 -6.59 3.26
C VAL A 89 -2.46 -7.65 2.19
N ILE A 90 -1.39 -8.43 2.25
CA ILE A 90 -1.18 -9.59 1.40
C ILE A 90 -1.21 -10.81 2.30
N VAL A 91 -2.03 -11.80 1.97
CA VAL A 91 -2.11 -13.06 2.70
C VAL A 91 -1.86 -14.23 1.75
N GLN A 92 -1.16 -15.25 2.24
CA GLN A 92 -0.93 -16.51 1.52
C GLN A 92 -1.83 -17.61 2.06
N ASN A 93 -2.29 -18.53 1.22
CA ASN A 93 -3.15 -19.64 1.64
C ASN A 93 -2.36 -20.74 2.36
N LEU A 94 -2.06 -20.48 3.64
CA LEU A 94 -1.40 -21.42 4.54
C LEU A 94 -2.34 -21.73 5.71
N PRO A 95 -2.28 -22.93 6.30
CA PRO A 95 -3.02 -23.23 7.53
C PRO A 95 -2.76 -22.19 8.64
N HIS A 96 -1.49 -21.78 8.79
CA HIS A 96 -1.09 -20.76 9.77
C HIS A 96 -1.73 -19.38 9.49
N THR A 97 -1.89 -19.00 8.23
CA THR A 97 -2.58 -17.76 7.85
C THR A 97 -4.02 -17.74 8.36
N LEU A 98 -4.75 -18.85 8.23
CA LEU A 98 -6.14 -18.93 8.70
C LEU A 98 -6.22 -18.79 10.23
N GLU A 99 -5.24 -19.33 10.97
CA GLU A 99 -5.15 -19.16 12.42
C GLU A 99 -4.89 -17.69 12.80
N ILE A 100 -3.98 -17.01 12.09
CA ILE A 100 -3.70 -15.59 12.28
C ILE A 100 -4.95 -14.75 12.02
N LEU A 101 -5.63 -14.98 10.90
CA LEU A 101 -6.83 -14.23 10.52
C LEU A 101 -7.99 -14.45 11.49
N GLN A 102 -8.15 -15.67 12.00
CA GLN A 102 -9.13 -15.97 13.04
C GLN A 102 -8.79 -15.22 14.34
N ALA A 103 -7.55 -15.31 14.81
CA ALA A 103 -7.12 -14.59 16.02
C ALA A 103 -7.23 -13.07 15.87
N TRP A 104 -6.98 -12.55 14.66
CA TRP A 104 -7.16 -11.15 14.35
C TRP A 104 -8.63 -10.75 14.42
N GLY A 105 -9.52 -11.44 13.70
CA GLY A 105 -10.96 -11.17 13.71
C GLY A 105 -11.61 -11.35 15.08
N ASP A 106 -11.14 -12.32 15.86
CA ASP A 106 -11.66 -12.61 17.21
C ASP A 106 -11.05 -11.73 18.29
N CYS A 107 -10.00 -10.96 18.01
CA CYS A 107 -9.32 -10.12 19.00
C CYS A 107 -10.31 -9.31 19.86
N PRO A 108 -11.33 -8.65 19.30
CA PRO A 108 -12.27 -7.87 20.10
C PRO A 108 -13.24 -8.68 20.97
N THR A 109 -13.29 -10.00 20.81
CA THR A 109 -14.06 -10.90 21.70
C THR A 109 -13.37 -11.11 23.04
N GLU A 110 -12.07 -10.77 23.14
CA GLU A 110 -11.23 -10.94 24.34
C GLU A 110 -11.14 -12.38 24.85
N THR A 111 -11.47 -13.35 23.98
CA THR A 111 -11.30 -14.78 24.28
C THR A 111 -9.83 -15.17 24.40
N ARG A 112 -8.95 -14.52 23.63
CA ARG A 112 -7.50 -14.71 23.64
C ARG A 112 -6.72 -13.50 24.18
N TYR A 113 -7.19 -12.29 23.89
CA TYR A 113 -6.47 -11.05 24.15
C TYR A 113 -7.27 -10.13 25.05
N GLU A 114 -7.00 -10.17 26.35
CA GLU A 114 -7.61 -9.25 27.31
C GLU A 114 -7.28 -7.80 26.93
N GLY A 115 -8.32 -6.95 26.96
CA GLY A 115 -8.23 -5.56 26.59
C GLY A 115 -8.43 -5.28 25.11
N CYS A 116 -8.37 -6.25 24.19
CA CYS A 116 -8.45 -5.93 22.75
C CYS A 116 -9.82 -5.34 22.32
N ALA A 117 -10.87 -5.45 23.14
CA ALA A 117 -12.20 -4.95 22.78
C ALA A 117 -12.27 -3.43 22.56
N HIS A 118 -11.37 -2.61 23.12
CA HIS A 118 -11.43 -1.15 22.89
C HIS A 118 -11.16 -0.79 21.42
N TRP A 119 -10.34 -1.59 20.72
CA TRP A 119 -10.09 -1.43 19.29
C TRP A 119 -11.31 -1.70 18.41
N LYS A 120 -12.46 -2.14 18.94
CA LYS A 120 -13.74 -2.17 18.18
C LYS A 120 -14.07 -0.81 17.59
N THR A 121 -13.79 0.24 18.34
CA THR A 121 -14.24 1.62 18.06
C THR A 121 -13.15 2.66 18.21
N GLU A 122 -12.05 2.34 18.90
CA GLU A 122 -10.93 3.25 19.03
C GLU A 122 -10.03 3.19 17.80
N TRP A 123 -9.60 4.34 17.31
CA TRP A 123 -8.67 4.42 16.19
C TRP A 123 -7.26 3.95 16.61
N SER A 124 -6.57 3.08 15.89
CA SER A 124 -6.80 2.65 14.49
C SER A 124 -7.35 1.23 14.32
N HIS A 125 -8.24 0.80 15.22
CA HIS A 125 -9.06 -0.41 15.08
C HIS A 125 -8.26 -1.71 14.88
N GLU A 126 -8.63 -2.53 13.90
CA GLU A 126 -8.03 -3.82 13.58
C GLU A 126 -6.54 -3.70 13.22
N GLN A 127 -6.13 -2.60 12.59
CA GLN A 127 -4.72 -2.33 12.30
C GLN A 127 -3.91 -2.28 13.60
N ARG A 128 -4.41 -1.54 14.58
CA ARG A 128 -3.77 -1.38 15.86
C ARG A 128 -3.77 -2.69 16.64
N ALA A 129 -4.91 -3.38 16.68
CA ALA A 129 -5.03 -4.69 17.32
C ALA A 129 -4.03 -5.71 16.76
N PHE A 130 -3.82 -5.74 15.44
CA PHE A 130 -2.86 -6.64 14.80
C PHE A 130 -1.43 -6.43 15.33
N SER A 131 -1.01 -5.17 15.41
CA SER A 131 0.34 -4.81 15.88
C SER A 131 0.50 -4.96 17.38
N GLU A 132 -0.55 -4.68 18.15
CA GLU A 132 -0.52 -4.72 19.61
C GLU A 132 -0.51 -6.15 20.15
N TYR A 133 -1.28 -7.05 19.52
CA TYR A 133 -1.51 -8.41 20.02
C TYR A 133 -1.01 -9.49 19.05
N ILE A 134 -1.58 -9.55 17.84
CA ILE A 134 -1.45 -10.70 16.94
C ILE A 134 0.00 -10.93 16.51
N ARG A 135 0.74 -9.88 16.12
CA ARG A 135 2.08 -10.06 15.53
C ARG A 135 3.06 -10.77 16.44
N TYR A 136 2.90 -10.65 17.76
CA TYR A 136 3.81 -11.22 18.73
C TYR A 136 3.58 -12.70 18.99
N ASP A 137 2.33 -13.15 18.84
CA ASP A 137 1.96 -14.54 19.05
C ASP A 137 2.28 -15.41 17.84
N PHE A 138 2.25 -14.83 16.65
CA PHE A 138 2.25 -15.58 15.39
C PHE A 138 3.51 -15.39 14.53
N ASN A 139 4.48 -14.59 15.00
CA ASN A 139 5.73 -14.36 14.28
C ASN A 139 7.00 -14.60 15.13
N PRO A 140 7.13 -15.75 15.82
CA PRO A 140 8.27 -16.01 16.71
C PRO A 140 9.61 -16.01 15.96
N ASP A 141 9.63 -16.51 14.73
CA ASP A 141 10.83 -16.63 13.90
C ASP A 141 11.03 -15.44 12.93
N GLY A 142 10.10 -14.49 12.92
CA GLY A 142 10.19 -13.27 12.11
C GLY A 142 9.88 -13.41 10.62
N ASP A 143 9.42 -14.58 10.15
CA ASP A 143 9.21 -14.87 8.72
C ASP A 143 7.74 -15.14 8.32
N ASN A 144 6.83 -15.25 9.29
CA ASN A 144 5.40 -15.50 9.07
C ASN A 144 4.62 -14.19 8.85
N ILE A 145 5.03 -13.12 9.53
CA ILE A 145 4.49 -11.77 9.35
C ILE A 145 5.64 -10.88 8.88
N VAL A 146 5.62 -10.52 7.61
CA VAL A 146 6.71 -9.77 6.97
C VAL A 146 6.29 -8.31 6.77
N PRO A 147 7.03 -7.35 7.36
CA PRO A 147 6.75 -5.95 7.12
C PRO A 147 7.24 -5.51 5.74
N ILE A 148 6.37 -4.83 4.98
CA ILE A 148 6.75 -4.12 3.76
C ILE A 148 7.36 -2.77 4.16
N ALA A 149 8.43 -2.35 3.50
CA ALA A 149 9.02 -1.04 3.74
C ALA A 149 7.97 0.06 3.51
N CYS A 150 7.84 1.02 4.42
CA CYS A 150 6.85 2.10 4.27
C CYS A 150 7.07 2.86 2.96
N ASP A 151 8.32 3.06 2.55
CA ASP A 151 8.68 3.76 1.32
C ASP A 151 8.17 3.06 0.05
N ASP A 152 7.89 1.75 0.12
CA ASP A 152 7.32 1.01 -1.00
C ASP A 152 5.80 1.09 -1.05
N ALA A 153 5.12 1.26 0.09
CA ALA A 153 3.68 0.99 0.19
C ALA A 153 2.85 1.95 1.07
N MET A 154 3.44 3.05 1.55
CA MET A 154 2.78 4.06 2.39
C MET A 154 3.12 5.47 1.94
N SER A 155 2.18 6.39 2.17
CA SER A 155 2.35 7.83 1.94
C SER A 155 2.65 8.17 0.46
N TRP A 156 3.13 9.38 0.19
CA TRP A 156 3.43 9.92 -1.14
C TRP A 156 4.60 10.93 -1.07
N PRO A 157 5.23 11.26 -2.21
CA PRO A 157 6.32 12.23 -2.24
C PRO A 157 5.88 13.62 -1.76
N GLY A 158 6.61 14.18 -0.80
CA GLY A 158 6.34 15.50 -0.21
C GLY A 158 5.45 15.47 1.03
N ALA A 159 4.99 14.31 1.49
CA ALA A 159 4.15 14.20 2.70
C ALA A 159 4.83 14.75 3.97
N THR A 160 6.16 14.64 4.08
CA THR A 160 6.96 15.16 5.21
C THR A 160 7.05 16.69 5.24
N GLU A 161 6.82 17.35 4.10
CA GLU A 161 6.86 18.80 3.94
C GLU A 161 5.51 19.47 4.24
N GLU A 162 4.42 18.70 4.29
CA GLU A 162 3.06 19.22 4.47
C GLU A 162 2.83 19.78 5.88
N ARG A 163 2.26 20.99 5.96
CA ARG A 163 1.99 21.71 7.21
C ARG A 163 0.62 22.43 7.18
N PRO A 164 -0.23 22.25 8.21
CA PRO A 164 -0.14 21.20 9.22
C PRO A 164 -0.31 19.83 8.55
N GLY A 165 0.48 18.84 8.96
CA GLY A 165 0.29 17.46 8.51
C GLY A 165 -0.95 16.83 9.16
N PRO A 166 -1.15 15.52 9.00
CA PRO A 166 -2.35 14.83 9.46
C PRO A 166 -2.58 15.02 10.95
N PHE A 167 -3.84 15.25 11.35
CA PHE A 167 -4.24 15.33 12.76
C PHE A 167 -3.40 16.33 13.60
N ASN A 168 -3.05 17.48 13.01
CA ASN A 168 -2.16 18.48 13.64
C ASN A 168 -0.80 17.90 14.04
N SER A 169 -0.23 17.06 13.18
CA SER A 169 1.02 16.36 13.40
C SER A 169 1.99 16.60 12.25
N VAL A 170 3.27 16.29 12.48
CA VAL A 170 4.34 16.28 11.48
C VAL A 170 4.63 14.83 11.14
N VAL A 171 4.72 14.51 9.85
CA VAL A 171 5.16 13.18 9.41
C VAL A 171 6.67 13.09 9.61
N LEU A 172 7.10 12.08 10.36
CA LEU A 172 8.52 11.84 10.66
C LEU A 172 9.17 10.88 9.66
N SER A 173 8.38 9.94 9.13
CA SER A 173 8.85 8.92 8.20
C SER A 173 8.80 9.42 6.76
N ASP A 174 9.94 9.44 6.07
CA ASP A 174 10.03 9.81 4.65
C ASP A 174 9.65 8.63 3.75
N CYS A 175 8.35 8.32 3.71
CA CYS A 175 7.79 7.24 2.91
C CYS A 175 7.11 7.82 1.66
N ASN A 176 7.52 7.37 0.48
CA ASN A 176 7.11 7.95 -0.81
C ASN A 176 6.10 7.10 -1.59
N GLY A 177 5.77 5.90 -1.11
CA GLY A 177 4.88 4.95 -1.79
C GLY A 177 5.36 4.64 -3.20
N ASN A 178 6.58 4.13 -3.34
CA ASN A 178 7.22 3.90 -4.63
C ASN A 178 6.46 2.90 -5.50
N PHE A 179 5.77 1.91 -4.93
CA PHE A 179 4.97 0.93 -5.67
C PHE A 179 3.48 1.03 -5.38
N LEU A 180 3.13 1.25 -4.12
CA LEU A 180 1.77 1.52 -3.66
C LEU A 180 1.79 2.83 -2.86
N ARG A 181 0.92 3.78 -3.20
CA ARG A 181 0.73 5.00 -2.41
C ARG A 181 -0.53 4.91 -1.61
N HIS A 182 -0.44 5.16 -0.32
CA HIS A 182 -1.60 5.14 0.57
C HIS A 182 -1.90 6.55 1.07
N HIS A 183 -3.00 7.13 0.59
CA HIS A 183 -3.39 8.51 0.87
C HIS A 183 -4.26 8.64 2.12
N THR A 184 -3.75 8.13 3.25
CA THR A 184 -4.51 7.96 4.51
C THR A 184 -5.23 9.21 5.01
N TRP A 185 -4.72 10.43 4.74
CA TRP A 185 -5.37 11.71 5.09
C TRP A 185 -5.70 12.63 3.90
N HIS A 186 -5.44 12.22 2.66
CA HIS A 186 -5.75 12.96 1.44
C HIS A 186 -6.58 12.11 0.46
N LYS A 187 -7.80 11.77 0.88
CA LYS A 187 -8.68 10.80 0.20
C LYS A 187 -9.09 11.22 -1.23
N GLU A 188 -8.85 12.46 -1.62
CA GLU A 188 -9.10 13.00 -2.96
C GLU A 188 -7.98 12.72 -3.99
N ARG A 189 -6.74 12.54 -3.54
CA ARG A 189 -5.55 12.34 -4.40
C ARG A 189 -5.58 11.05 -5.24
N PRO A 190 -6.06 9.90 -4.73
CA PRO A 190 -6.04 8.64 -5.46
C PRO A 190 -6.64 8.73 -6.87
N ARG A 191 -7.69 9.54 -7.05
CA ARG A 191 -8.33 9.73 -8.35
C ARG A 191 -7.39 10.34 -9.38
N GLY A 192 -6.68 11.41 -9.02
CA GLY A 192 -5.75 12.10 -9.92
C GLY A 192 -4.56 11.21 -10.26
N GLU A 193 -3.96 10.58 -9.24
CA GLU A 193 -2.81 9.71 -9.46
C GLU A 193 -3.15 8.46 -10.29
N PHE A 194 -4.34 7.89 -10.10
CA PHE A 194 -4.78 6.78 -10.94
C PHE A 194 -4.84 7.18 -12.42
N GLN A 195 -5.40 8.37 -12.71
CA GLN A 195 -5.47 8.91 -14.06
C GLN A 195 -4.06 9.09 -14.65
N ASP A 196 -3.14 9.69 -13.90
CA ASP A 196 -1.75 9.88 -14.32
C ASP A 196 -1.04 8.56 -14.62
N ALA A 197 -1.20 7.57 -13.75
CA ALA A 197 -0.59 6.26 -13.94
C ALA A 197 -1.15 5.52 -15.17
N VAL A 198 -2.43 5.68 -15.51
CA VAL A 198 -2.98 5.15 -16.77
C VAL A 198 -2.41 5.89 -17.98
N MET A 199 -2.34 7.22 -17.92
CA MET A 199 -1.78 8.03 -19.00
C MET A 199 -0.32 7.70 -19.29
N GLN A 200 0.48 7.43 -18.26
CA GLN A 200 1.89 7.01 -18.42
C GLN A 200 2.02 5.71 -19.21
N LEU A 201 1.18 4.70 -18.93
CA LEU A 201 1.15 3.45 -19.70
C LEU A 201 0.79 3.71 -21.17
N MET A 202 -0.26 4.49 -21.41
CA MET A 202 -0.73 4.80 -22.76
C MET A 202 0.32 5.56 -23.58
N ILE A 203 1.04 6.50 -22.96
CA ILE A 203 2.10 7.28 -23.61
C ILE A 203 3.29 6.39 -23.97
N ARG A 204 3.68 5.43 -23.11
CA ARG A 204 4.73 4.46 -23.44
C ARG A 204 4.33 3.60 -24.65
N LEU A 205 3.12 3.05 -24.64
CA LEU A 205 2.60 2.28 -25.77
C LEU A 205 2.57 3.10 -27.06
N LEU A 206 2.13 4.36 -26.99
CA LEU A 206 2.13 5.27 -28.13
C LEU A 206 3.55 5.54 -28.64
N GLN A 207 4.50 5.83 -27.75
CA GLN A 207 5.90 6.05 -28.11
C GLN A 207 6.51 4.82 -28.79
N ASP A 208 6.25 3.62 -28.28
CA ASP A 208 6.74 2.39 -28.87
C ASP A 208 6.12 2.15 -30.25
N LYS A 209 4.81 2.40 -30.40
CA LYS A 209 4.16 2.32 -31.72
C LYS A 209 4.67 3.35 -32.71
N VAL A 210 4.98 4.57 -32.27
CA VAL A 210 5.59 5.58 -33.15
C VAL A 210 6.99 5.16 -33.58
N LYS A 211 7.80 4.62 -32.68
CA LYS A 211 9.15 4.11 -33.00
C LYS A 211 9.09 2.94 -33.98
N GLU A 212 8.19 1.98 -33.77
CA GLU A 212 8.00 0.83 -34.65
C GLU A 212 7.55 1.24 -36.07
N ASN A 213 6.75 2.31 -36.18
CA ASN A 213 6.14 2.74 -37.44
C ASN A 213 6.78 4.02 -37.99
N MET A 214 8.00 4.34 -37.54
CA MET A 214 8.67 5.61 -37.84
C MET A 214 8.71 5.90 -39.34
N ASP A 215 9.04 4.90 -40.16
CA ASP A 215 9.18 5.03 -41.62
C ASP A 215 7.86 5.33 -42.35
N THR A 216 6.72 5.06 -41.71
CA THR A 216 5.39 5.37 -42.24
C THR A 216 4.81 6.69 -41.72
N ILE A 217 5.30 7.15 -40.57
CA ILE A 217 4.80 8.35 -39.88
C ILE A 217 5.64 9.58 -40.28
N LEU A 218 6.95 9.41 -40.49
CA LEU A 218 7.84 10.49 -40.91
C LEU A 218 7.55 10.86 -42.36
N THR A 219 7.06 12.08 -42.57
CA THR A 219 7.00 12.69 -43.89
C THR A 219 8.13 13.71 -43.99
N GLU A 220 9.06 13.53 -44.93
CA GLU A 220 10.08 14.53 -45.21
C GLU A 220 9.45 15.76 -45.86
N GLU A 221 9.56 16.92 -45.23
CA GLU A 221 9.21 18.18 -45.88
C GLU A 221 10.17 18.44 -47.05
N ARG A 222 9.58 18.66 -48.23
CA ARG A 222 10.32 18.94 -49.45
C ARG A 222 11.05 20.28 -49.29
N LYS A 223 12.38 20.25 -49.20
CA LYS A 223 13.20 21.48 -49.25
C LYS A 223 12.87 22.25 -50.52
N GLU A 224 12.25 23.42 -50.38
CA GLU A 224 12.12 24.35 -51.50
C GLU A 224 13.51 24.63 -52.07
N ARG A 225 13.70 24.29 -53.35
CA ARG A 225 14.80 24.84 -54.12
C ARG A 225 14.62 26.35 -54.10
N LYS A 226 15.49 27.07 -53.38
CA LYS A 226 15.71 28.50 -53.62
C LYS A 226 15.97 28.64 -55.11
N GLY A 227 14.95 29.09 -55.84
CA GLY A 227 15.04 29.36 -57.25
C GLY A 227 16.17 30.34 -57.46
N GLY A 228 17.21 29.89 -58.18
CA GLY A 228 18.23 30.76 -58.71
C GLY A 228 17.57 31.74 -59.67
N GLY A 229 17.16 32.88 -59.15
CA GLY A 229 16.86 34.07 -59.95
C GLY A 229 18.19 34.74 -60.30
N GLY A 230 18.86 34.18 -61.30
CA GLY A 230 19.98 34.84 -61.98
C GLY A 230 19.64 34.97 -63.46
N ILE A 231 19.99 36.16 -64.00
CA ILE A 231 20.07 36.56 -65.42
C ILE A 231 18.71 37.08 -65.97
N ALA A 232 18.57 38.27 -66.54
CA ALA A 232 19.50 39.26 -67.12
C ALA A 232 19.07 40.70 -66.80
#